data_AF-A0A936VTR4-F1
#
_entry.id   AF-A0A936VTR4-F1
#
_cell.length_a   1.000
_cell.length_b   1.000
_cell.length_c   1.000
_cell.angle_alpha   90.00
_cell.angle_beta   90.00
_cell.angle_gamma   90.00
#
_symmetry.space_group_name_H-M   'P 1'
#
loop_
_entity.id
_entity.type
_entity.pdbx_description
1 polymer ?
#
loop_
_entity_poly.entity_id
_entity_poly.type
_entity_poly.pdbx_seq_one_letter_code
_entity_poly.pdbx_strand_id
1 'polypeptide(L)'
;MKRDSGKGEVILKNQIALYDTLGRASLIACRHANKKDYWLIAPKSHTNCYFVFLVDEQGVHKPSLQCLGERWSDLDTQGQSVFIPTESTMLE
;
A
#
# COMPACT_ATOMS: atom_id res chain seq x y z
N MET A 1 14.32 -26.80 2.34
CA MET A 1 15.51 -26.14 1.74
C MET A 1 15.38 -24.63 1.92
N LYS A 2 16.39 -23.94 2.48
CA LYS A 2 16.41 -22.47 2.54
C LYS A 2 17.05 -21.95 1.24
N ARG A 3 16.31 -21.16 0.46
CA ARG A 3 16.76 -20.58 -0.81
C ARG A 3 17.59 -19.31 -0.56
N ASP A 4 18.42 -18.90 -1.54
CA ASP A 4 19.38 -17.79 -1.47
C ASP A 4 20.19 -17.70 -0.16
N SER A 5 20.83 -18.79 0.28
CA SER A 5 21.63 -18.80 1.51
C SER A 5 20.89 -18.27 2.77
N GLY A 6 19.56 -18.35 2.80
CA GLY A 6 18.73 -17.80 3.89
C GLY A 6 18.39 -16.31 3.78
N LYS A 7 18.76 -15.64 2.67
CA LYS A 7 18.43 -14.24 2.36
C LYS A 7 17.11 -14.07 1.62
N GLY A 8 16.51 -15.17 1.17
CA GLY A 8 15.23 -15.18 0.44
C GLY A 8 15.43 -15.02 -1.07
N GLU A 9 14.61 -15.72 -1.84
CA GLU A 9 14.66 -15.67 -3.31
C GLU A 9 13.39 -14.98 -3.83
N VAL A 10 13.52 -14.15 -4.88
CA VAL A 10 12.37 -13.54 -5.55
C VAL A 10 11.65 -14.62 -6.35
N ILE A 11 10.53 -15.10 -5.82
CA ILE A 11 9.70 -16.13 -6.48
C ILE A 11 8.63 -15.55 -7.40
N LEU A 12 8.26 -14.28 -7.21
CA LEU A 12 7.26 -13.56 -8.01
C LEU A 12 7.74 -12.12 -8.22
N LYS A 13 7.63 -11.63 -9.45
CA LYS A 13 7.98 -10.25 -9.84
C LYS A 13 6.95 -9.71 -10.82
N ASN A 14 6.77 -8.38 -10.83
CA ASN A 14 5.88 -7.65 -11.76
C ASN A 14 4.42 -8.16 -11.73
N GLN A 15 3.94 -8.59 -10.56
CA GLN A 15 2.55 -8.98 -10.39
C GLN A 15 1.70 -7.71 -10.22
N ILE A 16 0.62 -7.60 -10.98
CA ILE A 16 -0.29 -6.45 -10.90
C ILE A 16 -1.14 -6.61 -9.63
N ALA A 17 -0.90 -5.76 -8.63
CA ALA A 17 -1.68 -5.73 -7.40
C ALA A 17 -3.05 -5.05 -7.58
N LEU A 18 -3.11 -4.01 -8.42
CA LEU A 18 -4.33 -3.30 -8.79
C LEU A 18 -4.14 -2.66 -10.16
N TYR A 19 -5.21 -2.67 -10.96
CA TYR A 19 -5.28 -1.93 -12.21
C TYR A 19 -6.49 -0.99 -12.18
N ASP A 20 -6.26 0.27 -11.81
CA ASP A 20 -7.28 1.32 -11.69
C ASP A 20 -6.62 2.70 -11.86
N THR A 21 -7.44 3.74 -11.87
CA THR A 21 -7.08 5.16 -11.76
C THR A 21 -6.51 5.51 -10.39
N LEU A 22 -5.20 5.35 -10.22
CA LEU A 22 -4.48 5.79 -9.03
C LEU A 22 -4.21 7.30 -9.06
N GLY A 23 -4.18 7.93 -7.90
CA GLY A 23 -3.63 9.28 -7.76
C GLY A 23 -2.15 9.29 -8.16
N ARG A 24 -1.66 10.45 -8.62
CA ARG A 24 -0.34 10.59 -9.24
C ARG A 24 0.84 10.50 -8.25
N ALA A 25 0.53 10.45 -6.96
CA ALA A 25 1.50 10.34 -5.87
C ALA A 25 0.83 9.73 -4.63
N SER A 26 1.56 9.75 -3.52
CA SER A 26 1.04 9.42 -2.19
C SER A 26 0.73 7.94 -1.90
N LEU A 27 1.54 7.03 -2.45
CA LEU A 27 1.57 5.65 -1.97
C LEU A 27 2.28 5.59 -0.62
N ILE A 28 1.54 5.32 0.44
CA ILE A 28 2.05 5.23 1.81
C ILE A 28 2.03 3.76 2.24
N ALA A 29 3.00 3.34 3.03
CA ALA A 29 2.88 2.09 3.79
C ALA A 29 3.15 2.30 5.27
N CYS A 30 2.38 1.62 6.11
CA CYS A 30 2.54 1.57 7.56
C CYS A 30 2.49 0.12 8.05
N ARG A 31 3.21 -0.17 9.14
CA ARG A 31 3.25 -1.51 9.70
C ARG A 31 1.92 -1.86 10.36
N HIS A 32 1.43 -3.08 10.16
CA HIS A 32 0.23 -3.61 10.81
C HIS A 32 0.48 -3.82 12.32
N ALA A 33 -0.61 -3.80 13.11
CA ALA A 33 -0.59 -3.99 14.57
C ALA A 33 0.16 -5.25 15.01
N ASN A 34 0.06 -6.31 14.19
CA ASN A 34 0.67 -7.62 14.43
C ASN A 34 2.18 -7.66 14.19
N LYS A 35 2.80 -6.52 13.81
CA LYS A 35 4.24 -6.36 13.59
C LYS A 35 4.81 -7.23 12.47
N LYS A 36 3.97 -7.87 11.66
CA LYS A 36 4.39 -8.77 10.59
C LYS A 36 3.97 -8.24 9.23
N ASP A 37 2.75 -7.74 9.18
CA ASP A 37 2.11 -7.33 7.94
C ASP A 37 2.21 -5.81 7.77
N TYR A 38 1.79 -5.33 6.61
CA TYR A 38 1.81 -3.93 6.25
C TYR A 38 0.47 -3.52 5.63
N TRP A 39 0.04 -2.31 5.94
CA TRP A 39 -0.98 -1.62 5.16
C TRP A 39 -0.29 -0.79 4.09
N LEU A 40 -0.73 -0.88 2.83
CA LEU A 40 -0.46 0.12 1.81
C LEU A 40 -1.72 0.92 1.52
N ILE A 41 -1.55 2.22 1.30
CA ILE A 41 -2.65 3.14 1.04
C ILE A 41 -2.30 3.94 -0.20
N ALA A 42 -3.19 3.93 -1.19
CA ALA A 42 -3.05 4.69 -2.42
C ALA A 42 -4.33 5.47 -2.71
N PRO A 43 -4.27 6.77 -3.00
CA PRO A 43 -5.46 7.51 -3.42
C PRO A 43 -5.98 7.01 -4.77
N LYS A 44 -7.30 7.09 -4.97
CA LYS A 44 -7.96 6.90 -6.26
C LYS A 44 -8.19 8.26 -6.91
N SER A 45 -7.69 8.44 -8.13
CA SER A 45 -7.78 9.72 -8.84
C SER A 45 -9.22 10.17 -9.04
N HIS A 46 -9.44 11.49 -9.02
CA HIS A 46 -10.74 12.14 -9.23
C HIS A 46 -11.84 11.78 -8.21
N THR A 47 -11.50 11.13 -7.10
CA THR A 47 -12.42 10.73 -6.04
C THR A 47 -11.87 11.12 -4.67
N ASN A 48 -12.69 11.03 -3.63
CA ASN A 48 -12.25 11.16 -2.24
C ASN A 48 -11.90 9.80 -1.60
N CYS A 49 -11.61 8.80 -2.44
CA CYS A 49 -11.42 7.42 -2.03
C CYS A 49 -9.95 7.01 -2.04
N TYR A 50 -9.62 6.08 -1.17
CA TYR A 50 -8.31 5.47 -1.03
C TYR A 50 -8.45 3.95 -1.11
N PHE A 51 -7.54 3.33 -1.86
CA PHE A 51 -7.33 1.90 -1.85
C PHE A 51 -6.46 1.54 -0.64
N VAL A 52 -6.95 0.64 0.21
CA VAL A 52 -6.24 0.14 1.38
C VAL A 52 -5.95 -1.34 1.19
N PHE A 53 -4.67 -1.68 1.07
CA PHE A 53 -4.16 -3.02 0.82
C PHE A 53 -3.56 -3.62 2.08
N LEU A 54 -3.92 -4.86 2.39
CA LEU A 54 -3.13 -5.68 3.32
C LEU A 54 -2.01 -6.38 2.54
N VAL A 55 -0.80 -6.35 3.09
CA VAL A 55 0.35 -7.12 2.60
C VAL A 55 0.90 -7.97 3.71
N ASP A 56 0.92 -9.28 3.48
CA ASP A 56 1.42 -10.29 4.40
C ASP A 56 2.37 -11.26 3.69
N GLU A 57 2.71 -12.37 4.36
CA GLU A 57 3.57 -13.41 3.79
C GLU A 57 2.97 -14.14 2.58
N GLN A 58 1.65 -14.06 2.35
CA GLN A 58 0.98 -14.66 1.20
C GLN A 58 1.01 -13.71 -0.01
N GLY A 59 1.22 -12.41 0.21
CA GLY A 59 1.41 -11.42 -0.85
C GLY A 59 0.56 -10.17 -0.65
N VAL A 60 0.17 -9.54 -1.77
CA VAL A 60 -0.70 -8.36 -1.75
C VAL A 60 -2.15 -8.79 -1.91
N HIS A 61 -2.98 -8.47 -0.92
CA HIS A 61 -4.41 -8.77 -0.94
C HIS A 61 -5.19 -7.76 -1.77
N LYS A 62 -6.40 -8.14 -2.16
CA LYS A 62 -7.33 -7.23 -2.84
C LYS A 62 -7.62 -6.02 -1.93
N PRO A 63 -7.52 -4.79 -2.44
CA PRO A 63 -7.74 -3.61 -1.61
C PRO A 63 -9.21 -3.45 -1.24
N SER A 64 -9.44 -2.89 -0.05
CA SER A 64 -10.71 -2.25 0.27
C SER A 64 -10.70 -0.80 -0.22
N LEU A 65 -11.88 -0.24 -0.48
CA LEU A 65 -12.03 1.17 -0.89
C LEU A 65 -12.64 1.96 0.26
N GLN A 66 -11.94 3.00 0.71
CA GLN A 66 -12.40 3.88 1.79
C GLN A 66 -12.53 5.31 1.29
N CYS A 67 -13.74 5.89 1.34
CA CYS A 67 -14.06 7.20 0.77
C CYS A 67 -14.27 8.28 1.83
N LEU A 68 -13.25 8.49 2.66
CA LEU A 68 -13.31 9.36 3.84
C LEU A 68 -12.28 10.50 3.82
N GLY A 69 -11.49 10.63 2.75
CA GLY A 69 -10.47 11.67 2.68
C GLY A 69 -10.88 12.85 1.80
N GLU A 70 -9.90 13.64 1.41
CA GLU A 70 -10.07 14.76 0.48
C GLU A 70 -10.17 14.28 -0.97
N ARG A 71 -10.88 15.04 -1.79
CA ARG A 71 -11.03 14.70 -3.21
C ARG A 71 -9.72 14.93 -3.96
N TRP A 72 -9.20 13.87 -4.56
CA TRP A 72 -8.07 13.92 -5.46
C TRP A 72 -8.45 14.49 -6.83
N SER A 73 -7.53 15.24 -7.44
CA SER A 73 -7.70 15.98 -8.68
C SER A 73 -6.40 16.07 -9.50
N ASP A 74 -6.53 16.63 -10.70
CA ASP A 74 -5.37 16.92 -11.55
C ASP A 74 -4.48 18.07 -11.07
N LEU A 75 -4.77 18.68 -9.93
CA LEU A 75 -3.96 19.73 -9.34
C LEU A 75 -3.13 19.24 -8.14
N ASP A 76 -3.35 18.02 -7.66
CA ASP A 76 -2.64 17.51 -6.49
C ASP A 76 -1.15 17.37 -6.79
N THR A 77 -0.33 17.89 -5.87
CA THR A 77 1.12 17.90 -5.97
C THR A 77 1.69 16.50 -5.93
N GLN A 78 2.64 16.24 -6.82
CA GLN A 78 3.37 14.98 -6.86
C GLN A 78 4.47 15.03 -5.78
N GLY A 79 4.13 14.57 -4.57
CA GLY A 79 5.06 14.47 -3.45
C GLY A 79 5.53 13.03 -3.20
N GLN A 80 6.71 12.89 -2.60
CA GLN A 80 7.16 11.59 -2.10
C GLN A 80 6.45 11.26 -0.80
N SER A 81 5.95 10.04 -0.69
CA SER A 81 5.49 9.50 0.59
C SER A 81 6.65 8.91 1.35
N VAL A 82 6.72 9.24 2.64
CA VAL A 82 7.66 8.62 3.56
C VAL A 82 6.99 7.37 4.13
N PHE A 83 7.66 6.24 4.00
CA PHE A 83 7.36 5.06 4.80
C PHE A 83 7.52 5.43 6.26
N ILE A 84 6.46 5.31 7.05
CA ILE A 84 6.51 5.62 8.48
C ILE A 84 6.92 4.32 9.20
N PRO A 85 8.16 4.20 9.70
CA PRO A 85 8.63 2.97 10.33
C PRO A 85 8.17 2.84 11.79
N THR A 86 7.47 3.83 12.33
CA THR A 86 7.05 3.88 13.73
C THR A 86 5.72 3.17 13.98
N GLU A 87 5.41 2.88 15.24
CA GLU A 87 4.26 2.09 15.73
C GLU A 87 2.86 2.69 15.45
N SER A 88 2.72 3.54 14.41
CA SER A 88 1.43 4.01 13.92
C SER A 88 0.65 2.81 13.36
N THR A 89 -0.16 2.23 14.23
CA THR A 89 -1.07 1.12 13.93
C THR A 89 -2.38 1.71 13.43
N MET A 90 -2.78 1.36 12.21
CA MET A 90 -4.17 1.58 11.78
C MET A 90 -5.06 0.59 12.52
N LEU A 91 -5.98 1.11 13.33
CA LEU A 91 -7.06 0.34 13.97
C LEU A 91 -8.20 0.21 12.96
N GLU A 92 -8.90 -0.93 12.98
CA GLU A 92 -10.00 -1.27 12.05
C GLU A 92 -11.22 -0.35 12.20
#